data_AF-A0AAJ0NHZ4-F1
#
_entry.id   AF-A0AAJ0NHZ4-F1
#
_cell.length_a   1.000
_cell.length_b   1.000
_cell.length_c   1.000
_cell.angle_alpha   90.00
_cell.angle_beta   90.00
_cell.angle_gamma   90.00
#
_symmetry.space_group_name_H-M   'P 1'
#
loop_
_entity.id
_entity.type
_entity.pdbx_description
1 polymer ?
#
loop_
_entity_poly.entity_id
_entity_poly.type
_entity_poly.pdbx_seq_one_letter_code
_entity_poly.pdbx_strand_id
1 'polypeptide(L)'
;MKKTLLAVIMTVVCVVIIFAFVRNEFVDRFNPFLETEHSYAKVEKGTQYYEKVTAYDKSGKKLSYKLSFNGFDPEQEYVDIIHKGKYVSEIHYIKSLPKDIN
;
A
#
# COMPACT_ATOMS: atom_id res chain seq x y z
N MET A 1 3.83 37.03 17.50
CA MET A 1 2.79 36.16 18.07
C MET A 1 1.65 35.85 17.09
N LYS A 2 0.88 36.82 16.59
CA LYS A 2 -0.21 36.52 15.63
C LYS A 2 0.29 35.97 14.28
N LYS A 3 1.35 36.56 13.71
CA LYS A 3 1.97 36.10 12.46
C LYS A 3 2.63 34.72 12.58
N THR A 4 3.26 34.43 13.72
CA THR A 4 3.87 33.13 14.01
C THR A 4 2.81 32.04 14.21
N LEU A 5 1.71 32.35 14.91
CA LEU A 5 0.57 31.45 15.05
C LEU A 5 -0.07 31.13 13.69
N LEU A 6 -0.28 32.14 12.85
CA LEU A 6 -0.82 31.96 11.50
C LEU A 6 0.09 31.07 10.64
N ALA A 7 1.41 31.26 10.71
CA ALA A 7 2.37 30.44 9.99
C ALA A 7 2.35 28.97 10.44
N VAL A 8 2.22 28.72 11.75
CA VAL A 8 2.06 27.35 12.29
C VAL A 8 0.78 26.70 11.79
N ILE A 9 -0.36 27.41 11.85
CA ILE A 9 -1.64 26.88 11.36
C ILE A 9 -1.53 26.54 9.87
N MET A 10 -0.96 27.43 9.06
CA MET A 10 -0.78 27.20 7.64
C MET A 10 0.09 25.97 7.37
N THR A 11 1.17 25.80 8.14
CA THR A 11 2.05 24.63 8.03
C THR A 11 1.29 23.34 8.35
N VAL A 12 0.50 23.32 9.43
CA VAL A 12 -0.33 22.16 9.79
C VAL A 12 -1.35 21.84 8.70
N VAL A 13 -2.02 22.86 8.14
CA VAL A 13 -2.96 22.68 7.03
C VAL A 13 -2.26 22.09 5.82
N CYS A 14 -1.06 22.57 5.45
CA CYS A 14 -0.27 21.98 4.37
C CYS A 14 0.06 20.51 4.62
N VAL A 15 0.47 20.14 5.85
CA VAL A 15 0.76 18.75 6.21
C VAL A 15 -0.49 17.86 6.10
N VAL A 16 -1.64 18.35 6.57
CA VAL A 16 -2.92 17.63 6.45
C VAL A 16 -3.29 17.41 4.97
N ILE A 17 -3.12 18.44 4.13
CA ILE A 17 -3.37 18.33 2.69
C ILE A 17 -2.45 17.29 2.04
N ILE A 18 -1.17 17.26 2.40
CA ILE A 18 -0.23 16.26 1.90
C ILE A 18 -0.72 14.85 2.25
N PHE A 19 -1.07 14.59 3.51
CA PHE A 19 -1.59 13.27 3.90
C PHE A 19 -2.96 12.96 3.28
N ALA A 20 -3.81 13.94 3.00
CA ALA A 20 -5.11 13.70 2.38
C ALA A 20 -5.00 13.29 0.90
N PHE A 21 -4.09 13.92 0.14
CA PHE A 21 -4.11 13.85 -1.33
C PHE A 21 -2.87 13.22 -1.97
N VAL A 22 -1.72 13.22 -1.31
CA VAL A 22 -0.48 12.68 -1.88
C VAL A 22 -0.36 11.19 -1.56
N ARG A 23 -0.42 10.34 -2.60
CA ARG A 23 -0.34 8.87 -2.47
C ARG A 23 0.95 8.30 -3.06
N ASN A 24 1.88 7.96 -2.18
CA ASN A 24 3.13 7.25 -2.50
C ASN A 24 3.59 6.44 -1.27
N GLU A 25 4.52 5.51 -1.48
CA GLU A 25 5.06 4.62 -0.44
C GLU A 25 5.57 5.37 0.80
N PHE A 26 6.25 6.50 0.63
CA PHE A 26 6.80 7.25 1.75
C PHE A 26 5.72 7.97 2.57
N VAL A 27 4.80 8.66 1.89
CA VAL A 27 3.73 9.42 2.55
C VAL A 27 2.72 8.47 3.19
N ASP A 28 2.31 7.42 2.48
CA ASP A 28 1.30 6.49 2.97
C ASP A 28 1.80 5.70 4.20
N ARG A 29 3.10 5.41 4.30
CA ARG A 29 3.73 4.77 5.48
C ARG A 29 3.41 5.50 6.79
N PHE A 30 3.48 6.83 6.78
CA PHE A 30 3.29 7.66 7.98
C PHE A 30 1.91 8.31 8.06
N ASN A 31 1.03 8.04 7.09
CA ASN A 31 -0.25 8.71 6.99
C ASN A 31 -1.22 8.29 8.11
N PRO A 32 -1.60 9.17 9.04
CA PRO A 32 -2.48 8.78 10.14
C PRO A 32 -3.93 8.45 9.70
N PHE A 33 -4.32 8.81 8.47
CA PHE A 33 -5.68 8.61 7.94
C PHE A 33 -5.86 7.31 7.15
N LEU A 34 -4.78 6.56 6.95
CA LEU A 34 -4.84 5.26 6.29
C LEU A 34 -4.72 4.14 7.33
N GLU A 35 -5.53 3.11 7.17
CA GLU A 35 -5.42 1.87 7.93
C GLU A 35 -4.51 0.88 7.23
N THR A 36 -4.01 -0.10 7.99
CA THR A 36 -3.31 -1.24 7.41
C THR A 36 -4.34 -2.23 6.87
N GLU A 37 -4.14 -2.65 5.62
CA GLU A 37 -5.02 -3.52 4.86
C GLU A 37 -4.26 -4.79 4.43
N HIS A 38 -5.04 -5.84 4.18
CA HIS A 38 -4.55 -7.04 3.50
C HIS A 38 -5.15 -7.09 2.11
N SER A 39 -4.29 -7.29 1.12
CA SER A 39 -4.68 -7.49 -0.28
C SER A 39 -3.94 -8.66 -0.88
N TYR A 40 -4.52 -9.27 -1.89
CA TYR A 40 -4.00 -10.49 -2.51
C TYR A 40 -3.64 -10.25 -3.95
N ALA A 41 -2.55 -10.86 -4.39
CA ALA A 41 -2.12 -10.76 -5.78
C ALA A 41 -1.47 -12.05 -6.27
N LYS A 42 -1.49 -12.20 -7.59
CA LYS A 42 -0.62 -13.13 -8.30
C LYS A 42 0.66 -12.38 -8.73
N VAL A 43 1.82 -12.96 -8.46
CA VAL A 43 3.14 -12.42 -8.80
C VAL A 43 3.95 -13.40 -9.64
N GLU A 44 4.94 -12.89 -10.38
CA GLU A 44 5.82 -13.72 -11.20
C GLU A 44 6.78 -14.54 -10.32
N LYS A 45 7.13 -15.75 -10.79
CA LYS A 45 8.14 -16.59 -10.11
C LYS A 45 9.55 -16.19 -10.54
N GLY A 46 10.54 -16.49 -9.70
CA GLY A 46 11.95 -16.32 -10.05
C GLY A 46 12.43 -14.88 -10.13
N THR A 47 11.64 -13.91 -9.66
CA THR A 47 12.04 -12.50 -9.49
C THR A 47 11.98 -12.11 -8.02
N GLN A 48 12.80 -11.12 -7.65
CA GLN A 48 12.82 -10.53 -6.31
C GLN A 48 12.08 -9.19 -6.22
N TYR A 49 11.78 -8.61 -7.38
CA TYR A 49 11.26 -7.26 -7.52
C TYR A 49 9.92 -7.33 -8.25
N TYR A 50 8.87 -6.94 -7.55
CA TYR A 50 7.53 -6.90 -8.08
C TYR A 50 7.12 -5.45 -8.30
N GLU A 51 7.00 -5.03 -9.55
CA GLU A 51 6.63 -3.67 -9.90
C GLU A 51 5.20 -3.60 -10.42
N LYS A 52 4.43 -2.61 -9.96
CA LYS A 52 3.10 -2.29 -10.49
C LYS A 52 2.15 -3.51 -10.50
N VAL A 53 2.19 -4.28 -9.43
CA VAL A 53 1.34 -5.45 -9.17
C VAL A 53 -0.11 -5.01 -9.02
N THR A 54 -1.01 -5.73 -9.68
CA THR A 54 -2.45 -5.59 -9.45
C THR A 54 -2.85 -6.47 -8.27
N ALA A 55 -3.46 -5.86 -7.27
CA ALA A 55 -3.92 -6.56 -6.07
C ALA A 55 -5.44 -6.38 -5.88
N TYR A 56 -6.00 -7.25 -5.05
CA TYR A 56 -7.43 -7.36 -4.79
C TYR A 56 -7.67 -7.42 -3.29
N ASP A 57 -8.71 -6.76 -2.81
CA ASP A 57 -9.09 -6.85 -1.40
C ASP A 57 -9.69 -8.23 -1.08
N LYS A 58 -10.01 -8.45 0.20
CA LYS A 58 -10.64 -9.69 0.69
C LYS A 58 -11.96 -10.05 -0.01
N SER A 59 -12.64 -9.09 -0.61
CA SER A 59 -13.91 -9.31 -1.34
C SER A 59 -13.70 -9.62 -2.82
N GLY A 60 -12.44 -9.66 -3.29
CA GLY A 60 -12.10 -9.82 -4.71
C GLY A 60 -12.22 -8.54 -5.53
N LYS A 61 -12.44 -7.39 -4.89
CA LYS A 61 -12.46 -6.13 -5.61
C LYS A 61 -11.03 -5.66 -5.87
N LYS A 62 -10.74 -5.37 -7.14
CA LYS A 62 -9.47 -4.81 -7.59
C LYS A 62 -9.20 -3.46 -6.93
N LEU A 63 -7.99 -3.26 -6.40
CA LEU A 63 -7.54 -1.97 -5.90
C LEU A 63 -7.50 -0.92 -7.03
N SER A 64 -7.79 0.33 -6.69
CA SER A 64 -7.71 1.47 -7.63
C SER A 64 -6.27 1.90 -7.96
N TYR A 65 -5.29 1.31 -7.28
CA TYR A 65 -3.86 1.58 -7.43
C TYR A 65 -3.09 0.25 -7.50
N LYS A 66 -1.80 0.37 -7.84
CA LYS A 66 -0.89 -0.76 -7.97
C LYS A 66 0.16 -0.69 -6.87
N LEU A 67 0.64 -1.86 -6.46
CA LEU A 67 1.64 -2.02 -5.41
C LEU A 67 2.97 -2.43 -6.03
N SER A 68 4.06 -1.91 -5.46
CA SER A 68 5.42 -2.34 -5.77
C SER A 68 6.08 -2.78 -4.48
N PHE A 69 6.77 -3.92 -4.50
CA PHE A 69 7.38 -4.51 -3.31
C PHE A 69 8.42 -5.55 -3.69
N ASN A 70 9.23 -5.95 -2.71
CA ASN A 70 10.22 -7.00 -2.88
C ASN A 70 9.77 -8.27 -2.14
N GLY A 71 10.28 -9.39 -2.61
CA GLY A 71 10.01 -10.69 -2.01
C GLY A 71 10.58 -11.80 -2.89
N PHE A 72 10.88 -12.96 -2.32
CA PHE A 72 11.37 -14.08 -3.11
C PHE A 72 10.86 -15.42 -2.61
N ASP A 73 10.12 -16.10 -3.48
CA ASP A 73 9.84 -17.53 -3.41
C ASP A 73 9.94 -18.10 -4.85
N PRO A 74 10.74 -19.15 -5.07
CA PRO A 74 10.94 -19.68 -6.42
C PRO A 74 9.72 -20.43 -6.97
N GLU A 75 8.81 -20.90 -6.12
CA GLU A 75 7.71 -21.80 -6.50
C GLU A 75 6.32 -21.17 -6.30
N GLN A 76 6.17 -20.27 -5.33
CA GLN A 76 4.89 -19.65 -5.00
C GLN A 76 4.65 -18.40 -5.84
N GLU A 77 3.41 -18.25 -6.33
CA GLU A 77 2.99 -17.14 -7.18
C GLU A 77 1.83 -16.33 -6.59
N TYR A 78 1.38 -16.66 -5.38
CA TYR A 78 0.31 -15.94 -4.71
C TYR A 78 0.81 -15.34 -3.41
N VAL A 79 0.42 -14.10 -3.14
CA VAL A 79 0.86 -13.35 -1.97
C VAL A 79 -0.32 -12.69 -1.26
N ASP A 80 -0.32 -12.77 0.07
CA ASP A 80 -0.99 -11.83 0.96
C ASP A 80 -0.03 -10.65 1.18
N ILE A 81 -0.52 -9.44 0.93
CA ILE A 81 0.22 -8.20 0.96
C ILE A 81 -0.34 -7.37 2.09
N ILE A 82 0.47 -7.10 3.11
CA ILE A 82 0.13 -6.21 4.22
C ILE A 82 0.63 -4.82 3.86
N HIS A 83 -0.29 -3.90 3.61
CA HIS A 83 0.04 -2.57 3.09
C HIS A 83 -0.82 -1.47 3.73
N LYS A 84 -0.33 -0.23 3.61
CA LYS A 84 -1.04 0.98 3.99
C LYS A 84 -1.00 1.92 2.79
N GLY A 85 -2.12 2.06 2.08
CA GLY A 85 -2.10 2.70 0.75
C GLY A 85 -1.07 2.02 -0.15
N LYS A 86 -0.16 2.80 -0.75
CA LYS A 86 0.92 2.25 -1.59
C LYS A 86 2.11 1.67 -0.81
N TYR A 87 2.21 1.89 0.49
CA TYR A 87 3.30 1.37 1.29
C TYR A 87 3.08 -0.10 1.62
N VAL A 88 3.87 -1.00 1.04
CA VAL A 88 3.89 -2.41 1.44
C VAL A 88 4.85 -2.60 2.61
N SER A 89 4.33 -3.12 3.71
CA SER A 89 5.11 -3.43 4.91
C SER A 89 5.67 -4.84 4.88
N GLU A 90 4.84 -5.81 4.50
CA GLU A 90 5.16 -7.23 4.55
C GLU A 90 4.41 -7.97 3.44
N ILE A 91 4.97 -9.09 3.01
CA ILE A 91 4.27 -10.06 2.17
C ILE A 91 4.39 -11.46 2.77
N HIS A 92 3.37 -12.26 2.56
CA HIS A 92 3.37 -13.68 2.87
C HIS A 92 2.93 -14.47 1.65
N TYR A 93 3.75 -15.42 1.23
CA TYR A 93 3.35 -16.35 0.17
C TYR A 93 2.26 -17.29 0.68
N ILE A 94 1.26 -17.50 -0.17
CA ILE A 94 0.10 -18.36 0.12
C ILE A 94 -0.08 -19.40 -0.99
N LYS A 95 -0.69 -20.54 -0.65
CA LYS A 95 -0.87 -21.65 -1.60
C LYS A 95 -1.88 -21.35 -2.72
N SER A 96 -2.89 -20.54 -2.43
CA SER A 96 -3.96 -20.19 -3.36
C SER A 96 -4.61 -18.88 -2.93
N LEU A 97 -5.17 -18.14 -3.89
CA LEU A 97 -5.99 -16.96 -3.59
C LEU A 97 -7.28 -17.36 -2.84
N PRO A 98 -7.83 -16.47 -2.00
CA PRO A 98 -9.17 -16.63 -1.44
C PRO A 98 -10.21 -16.85 -2.55
N LYS A 99 -11.26 -17.64 -2.27
CA LYS A 99 -12.26 -18.10 -3.27
C LYS A 99 -12.96 -16.98 -4.05
N ASP A 100 -13.04 -15.79 -3.46
CA ASP A 100 -13.71 -14.64 -4.06
C ASP A 100 -12.80 -13.86 -5.04
N ILE A 101 -11.54 -14.26 -5.18
CA ILE A 101 -10.52 -13.61 -6.01
C ILE A 101 -10.16 -14.56 -7.16
N ASN A 102 -10.74 -14.29 -8.34
CA ASN A 102 -10.51 -15.03 -9.59
C ASN A 102 -9.59 -14.28 -10.55
#